data_AF-A0A383DY31-F1
#
_entry.id   AF-A0A383DY31-F1
#
_cell.length_a   1.000
_cell.length_b   1.000
_cell.length_c   1.000
_cell.angle_alpha   90.00
_cell.angle_beta   90.00
_cell.angle_gamma   90.00
#
_symmetry.space_group_name_H-M   'P 1'
#
loop_
_entity.id
_entity.type
_entity.pdbx_description
1 polymer ?
#
loop_
_entity_poly.entity_id
_entity_poly.type
_entity_poly.pdbx_seq_one_letter_code
_entity_poly.pdbx_strand_id
1 'polypeptide(L)'
;MAYSTFNQEKNDPLKEPMFFGNPVNVARYDQQKFEIFEKLIEKQLSFFWRPEEIDVSKDRIDYNKMSEHERHIFISNLKYQTLLDSIQGRSPNVALLPLVSLPELETWIETWAFSETIHSRSYTHIIRNITNDPSIIFDDIVGNKDIVERAEYTSRYYDDLINYQ
;
A
#
# COMPACT_ATOMS: atom_id res chain seq x y z
N MET A 1 5.48 15.68 21.54
CA MET A 1 5.90 16.91 20.83
C MET A 1 4.98 17.08 19.64
N ALA A 2 4.67 18.30 19.23
CA ALA A 2 3.96 18.53 17.97
C ALA A 2 4.83 18.04 16.81
N TYR A 3 4.23 17.38 15.82
CA TYR A 3 4.93 16.95 14.61
C TYR A 3 5.56 18.16 13.89
N SER A 4 6.78 17.99 13.37
CA SER A 4 7.46 18.98 12.53
C SER A 4 8.00 18.27 11.29
N THR A 5 7.70 18.81 10.12
CA THR A 5 8.23 18.32 8.84
C THR A 5 9.74 18.55 8.69
N PHE A 6 10.33 19.40 9.53
CA PHE A 6 11.77 19.62 9.55
C PHE A 6 12.23 20.00 10.96
N ASN A 7 12.80 19.04 11.68
CA ASN A 7 13.41 19.31 12.97
C ASN A 7 14.75 20.05 12.80
N GLN A 8 14.86 21.26 13.37
CA GLN A 8 16.08 22.07 13.30
C GLN A 8 17.15 21.63 14.32
N GLU A 9 16.79 20.79 15.29
CA GLU A 9 17.75 20.24 16.24
C GLU A 9 18.67 19.24 15.54
N LYS A 10 19.98 19.40 15.76
CA LYS A 10 20.97 18.46 15.26
C LYS A 10 20.97 17.21 16.15
N ASN A 11 20.56 16.08 15.60
CA ASN A 11 20.58 14.77 16.25
C ASN A 11 21.47 13.76 15.52
N ASP A 12 21.70 12.61 16.15
CA ASP A 12 22.43 11.47 15.59
C ASP A 12 21.42 10.37 15.20
N PRO A 13 21.07 10.22 13.91
CA PRO A 13 20.00 9.30 13.49
C PRO A 13 20.33 7.84 13.82
N LEU A 14 21.61 7.47 13.96
CA LEU A 14 22.00 6.10 14.33
C LEU A 14 21.62 5.75 15.78
N LYS A 15 21.31 6.76 16.61
CA LYS A 15 20.91 6.59 18.00
C LYS A 15 19.42 6.71 18.25
N GLU A 16 18.66 7.31 17.34
CA GLU A 16 17.20 7.42 17.43
C GLU A 16 16.52 6.04 17.43
N PRO A 17 15.40 5.85 18.14
CA PRO A 17 14.56 4.67 17.97
C PRO A 17 13.95 4.64 16.56
N MET A 18 13.34 3.51 16.15
CA MET A 18 12.60 3.45 14.87
C MET A 18 11.42 4.42 14.85
N PHE A 19 10.71 4.51 15.98
CA PHE A 19 9.53 5.33 16.16
C PHE A 19 9.60 6.14 17.46
N PHE A 20 8.87 7.25 17.51
CA PHE A 20 8.71 8.14 18.66
C PHE A 20 9.99 8.84 19.12
N GLY A 21 11.02 8.87 18.28
CA GLY A 21 12.20 9.72 18.47
C GLY A 21 11.99 11.12 17.92
N ASN A 22 13.08 11.80 17.60
CA ASN A 22 13.01 13.07 16.87
C ASN A 22 12.53 12.83 15.43
N PRO A 23 11.61 13.64 14.89
CA PRO A 23 11.24 13.56 13.47
C PRO A 23 12.47 13.69 12.58
N VAL A 24 12.48 12.92 11.49
CA VAL A 24 13.57 12.95 10.51
C VAL A 24 13.71 14.37 9.95
N ASN A 25 14.95 14.83 9.83
CA ASN A 25 15.29 16.14 9.27
C ASN A 25 15.94 16.01 7.88
N VAL A 26 17.08 15.33 7.80
CA VAL A 26 17.81 15.09 6.55
C VAL A 26 17.59 13.65 6.13
N ALA A 27 16.96 13.46 4.97
CA ALA A 27 16.91 12.18 4.28
C ALA A 27 18.30 11.87 3.67
N ARG A 28 18.99 10.89 4.25
CA ARG A 28 20.32 10.44 3.83
C ARG A 28 20.42 8.92 3.88
N TYR A 29 21.22 8.35 2.98
CA TYR A 29 21.28 6.91 2.73
C TYR A 29 22.73 6.37 2.67
N ASP A 30 23.71 7.18 3.10
CA ASP A 30 25.10 6.77 3.18
C ASP A 30 25.42 5.91 4.42
N GLN A 31 24.51 5.88 5.40
CA GLN A 31 24.59 5.08 6.62
C GLN A 31 23.18 4.78 7.13
N GLN A 32 23.00 3.63 7.76
CA GLN A 32 21.73 3.20 8.35
C GLN A 32 21.95 2.69 9.77
N LYS A 33 20.97 2.92 10.65
CA LYS A 33 20.90 2.18 11.92
C LYS A 33 20.52 0.73 11.64
N PHE A 34 19.58 0.53 10.71
CA PHE A 34 19.12 -0.79 10.28
C PHE A 34 19.21 -0.95 8.76
N GLU A 35 20.29 -1.56 8.28
CA GLU A 35 20.54 -1.78 6.84
C GLU A 35 19.43 -2.54 6.09
N ILE A 36 18.56 -3.27 6.80
CA ILE A 36 17.48 -4.03 6.17
C ILE A 36 16.52 -3.12 5.40
N PHE A 37 16.24 -1.92 5.89
CA PHE A 37 15.32 -1.02 5.20
C PHE A 37 15.91 -0.49 3.90
N GLU A 38 17.20 -0.15 3.88
CA GLU A 38 17.90 0.19 2.63
C GLU A 38 17.88 -0.97 1.63
N LYS A 39 18.18 -2.19 2.09
CA LYS A 39 18.12 -3.39 1.22
C LYS A 39 16.73 -3.61 0.66
N LEU A 40 15.67 -3.35 1.43
CA LEU A 40 14.29 -3.45 0.96
C LEU A 40 13.94 -2.35 -0.04
N ILE A 41 14.39 -1.11 0.18
CA ILE A 41 14.22 0.00 -0.77
C ILE A 41 14.88 -0.35 -2.10
N GLU A 42 16.18 -0.68 -2.10
CA GLU A 42 16.91 -1.06 -3.31
C GLU A 42 16.23 -2.23 -4.04
N LYS A 43 15.79 -3.23 -3.28
CA LYS A 43 15.10 -4.39 -3.83
C LYS A 43 13.76 -4.02 -4.46
N GLN A 44 12.94 -3.23 -3.78
CA GLN A 44 11.63 -2.81 -4.27
C GLN A 44 11.75 -1.91 -5.51
N LEU A 45 12.74 -1.02 -5.55
CA LEU A 45 13.05 -0.23 -6.74
C LEU A 45 13.53 -1.11 -7.90
N SER A 46 14.36 -2.12 -7.64
CA SER A 46 14.80 -3.09 -8.65
C SER A 46 13.65 -3.92 -9.25
N PHE A 47 12.51 -3.97 -8.54
CA PHE A 47 11.30 -4.65 -8.96
C PHE A 47 10.28 -3.72 -9.61
N PHE A 48 10.60 -2.45 -9.86
CA PHE A 48 9.66 -1.54 -10.51
C PHE A 48 9.12 -2.14 -11.81
N TRP A 49 7.79 -2.18 -11.91
CA TRP A 49 7.04 -2.71 -13.04
C TRP A 49 5.82 -1.83 -13.29
N ARG A 50 5.28 -1.90 -14.51
CA ARG A 50 4.07 -1.17 -14.87
C ARG A 50 2.99 -2.14 -15.30
N PRO A 51 1.76 -2.05 -14.75
CA PRO A 51 0.71 -3.01 -15.08
C PRO A 51 0.38 -3.08 -16.56
N GLU A 52 0.48 -1.94 -17.25
CA GLU A 52 0.16 -1.84 -18.67
C GLU A 52 1.16 -2.57 -19.58
N GLU A 53 2.31 -3.02 -19.05
CA GLU A 53 3.31 -3.84 -19.76
C GLU A 53 2.93 -5.33 -19.79
N ILE A 54 1.93 -5.75 -19.00
CA ILE A 54 1.43 -7.11 -18.97
C ILE A 54 0.20 -7.24 -19.87
N ASP A 55 0.28 -8.12 -20.86
CA ASP A 55 -0.83 -8.45 -21.76
C ASP A 55 -1.90 -9.28 -21.03
N VAL A 56 -3.09 -8.72 -20.91
CA VAL A 56 -4.29 -9.35 -20.32
C VAL A 56 -5.44 -9.44 -21.35
N SER A 57 -5.13 -9.34 -22.64
CA SER A 57 -6.13 -9.29 -23.72
C SER A 57 -6.98 -10.56 -23.82
N LYS A 58 -6.43 -11.72 -23.43
CA LYS A 58 -7.11 -13.02 -23.46
C LYS A 58 -8.04 -13.24 -22.26
N ASP A 59 -7.79 -12.56 -21.14
CA ASP A 59 -8.50 -12.76 -19.88
C ASP A 59 -10.01 -12.53 -20.02
N ARG A 60 -10.43 -11.60 -20.91
CA ARG A 60 -11.86 -11.40 -21.21
C ARG A 60 -12.53 -12.65 -21.75
N ILE A 61 -11.85 -13.35 -22.65
CA ILE A 61 -12.38 -14.55 -23.29
C ILE A 61 -12.49 -15.66 -22.24
N ASP A 62 -11.46 -15.82 -21.42
CA ASP A 62 -11.42 -16.86 -20.41
C ASP A 62 -12.42 -16.59 -19.28
N TYR A 63 -12.50 -15.36 -18.79
CA TYR A 63 -13.49 -14.93 -17.80
C TYR A 63 -14.94 -15.16 -18.27
N ASN A 64 -15.22 -14.95 -19.57
CA ASN A 64 -16.55 -15.22 -20.12
C ASN A 64 -16.87 -16.70 -20.27
N LYS A 65 -15.86 -17.54 -20.48
CA LYS A 65 -16.01 -19.00 -20.57
C LYS A 65 -16.14 -19.68 -19.21
N MET A 66 -15.71 -19.03 -18.13
CA MET A 66 -15.88 -19.53 -16.77
C MET A 66 -17.35 -19.80 -16.46
N SER A 67 -17.59 -20.91 -15.77
CA SER A 67 -18.87 -21.17 -15.12
C SER A 67 -19.17 -20.10 -14.07
N GLU A 68 -20.44 -20.01 -13.64
CA GLU A 68 -20.87 -18.97 -12.71
C GLU A 68 -20.09 -18.99 -11.39
N HIS A 69 -19.86 -20.18 -10.82
CA HIS A 69 -19.15 -20.31 -9.54
C HIS A 69 -17.65 -19.98 -9.66
N GLU A 70 -16.99 -20.35 -10.77
CA GLU A 70 -15.59 -19.95 -11.04
C GLU A 70 -15.48 -18.44 -11.16
N ARG A 71 -16.42 -17.82 -11.88
CA ARG A 71 -16.48 -16.37 -12.05
C ARG A 71 -16.70 -15.66 -10.72
N HIS A 72 -17.57 -16.21 -9.86
CA HIS A 72 -17.80 -15.72 -8.51
C HIS A 72 -16.52 -15.80 -7.66
N ILE A 73 -15.81 -16.93 -7.67
CA ILE A 73 -14.54 -17.10 -6.94
C ILE A 73 -13.50 -16.07 -7.42
N PHE A 74 -13.30 -16.00 -8.74
CA PHE A 74 -12.32 -15.10 -9.34
C PHE A 74 -12.60 -13.64 -8.97
N ILE A 75 -13.84 -13.18 -9.17
CA ILE A 75 -14.16 -11.77 -8.98
C ILE A 75 -14.22 -11.39 -7.50
N SER A 76 -14.67 -12.28 -6.62
CA SER A 76 -14.70 -12.02 -5.18
C SER A 76 -13.28 -11.91 -4.61
N ASN A 77 -12.36 -12.75 -5.08
CA ASN A 77 -10.95 -12.66 -4.72
C ASN A 77 -10.34 -11.34 -5.21
N LEU A 78 -10.57 -10.97 -6.47
CA LEU A 78 -10.02 -9.74 -7.05
C LEU A 78 -10.56 -8.47 -6.37
N LYS A 79 -11.85 -8.45 -6.00
CA LYS A 79 -12.46 -7.38 -5.21
C LYS A 79 -11.79 -7.23 -3.85
N TYR A 80 -11.53 -8.33 -3.17
CA TYR A 80 -10.88 -8.31 -1.86
C TYR A 80 -9.42 -7.82 -1.94
N GLN A 81 -8.66 -8.25 -2.95
CA GLN A 81 -7.31 -7.72 -3.20
C GLN A 81 -7.32 -6.21 -3.45
N THR A 82 -8.28 -5.74 -4.27
CA THR A 82 -8.45 -4.32 -4.58
C THR A 82 -8.77 -3.50 -3.33
N LEU A 83 -9.61 -4.02 -2.43
CA LEU A 83 -9.89 -3.39 -1.14
C LEU A 83 -8.61 -3.26 -0.29
N LEU A 84 -7.88 -4.36 -0.11
CA LEU A 84 -6.72 -4.37 0.80
C LEU A 84 -5.62 -3.41 0.33
N ASP A 85 -5.28 -3.40 -0.97
CA ASP A 85 -4.23 -2.51 -1.46
C ASP A 85 -4.71 -1.06 -1.57
N SER A 86 -6.03 -0.83 -1.62
CA SER A 86 -6.57 0.52 -1.41
C SER A 86 -6.24 1.03 -0.01
N ILE A 87 -6.33 0.17 1.02
CA ILE A 87 -5.94 0.51 2.39
C ILE A 87 -4.41 0.66 2.47
N GLN A 88 -3.64 -0.29 1.93
CA GLN A 88 -2.17 -0.29 2.01
C GLN A 88 -1.50 0.83 1.20
N GLY A 89 -2.12 1.31 0.11
CA GLY A 89 -1.59 2.44 -0.65
C GLY A 89 -1.59 3.77 0.11
N ARG A 90 -2.34 3.89 1.22
CA ARG A 90 -2.41 5.13 2.01
C ARG A 90 -2.00 4.96 3.48
N SER A 91 -2.37 3.85 4.09
CA SER A 91 -2.40 3.73 5.55
C SER A 91 -1.01 3.67 6.19
N PRO A 92 -0.01 2.97 5.60
CA PRO A 92 1.38 3.05 6.07
C PRO A 92 1.89 4.50 6.12
N ASN A 93 1.64 5.29 5.08
CA ASN A 93 2.05 6.69 5.04
C ASN A 93 1.37 7.52 6.14
N VAL A 94 0.04 7.48 6.20
CA VAL A 94 -0.73 8.32 7.13
C VAL A 94 -0.48 7.93 8.59
N ALA A 95 -0.36 6.64 8.88
CA ALA A 95 -0.25 6.16 10.26
C ALA A 95 1.18 6.15 10.80
N LEU A 96 2.18 5.90 9.95
CA LEU A 96 3.55 5.65 10.41
C LEU A 96 4.50 6.84 10.21
N LEU A 97 4.40 7.60 9.12
CA LEU A 97 5.32 8.72 8.85
C LEU A 97 5.36 9.76 9.99
N PRO A 98 4.24 10.13 10.64
CA PRO A 98 4.29 11.07 11.76
C PRO A 98 5.08 10.55 12.98
N LEU A 99 5.31 9.24 13.05
CA LEU A 99 5.93 8.56 14.19
C LEU A 99 7.38 8.15 13.95
N VAL A 100 7.84 8.13 12.70
CA VAL A 100 9.17 7.61 12.35
C VAL A 100 10.27 8.60 12.72
N SER A 101 11.39 8.06 13.18
CA SER A 101 12.57 8.83 13.58
C SER A 101 13.87 8.38 12.90
N LEU A 102 13.80 7.50 11.90
CA LEU A 102 14.94 7.02 11.12
C LEU A 102 14.73 7.25 9.62
N PRO A 103 15.71 7.83 8.90
CA PRO A 103 15.56 8.16 7.47
C PRO A 103 15.37 6.92 6.59
N GLU A 104 16.06 5.82 6.87
CA GLU A 104 15.94 4.57 6.08
C GLU A 104 14.56 3.92 6.25
N LEU A 105 13.92 4.06 7.41
CA LEU A 105 12.59 3.52 7.66
C LEU A 105 11.51 4.42 7.05
N GLU A 106 11.67 5.75 7.17
CA GLU A 106 10.75 6.73 6.58
C GLU A 106 10.63 6.50 5.07
N THR A 107 11.77 6.40 4.40
CA THR A 107 11.83 6.18 2.95
C THR A 107 11.33 4.79 2.55
N TRP A 108 11.55 3.78 3.39
CA TRP A 108 11.00 2.45 3.15
C TRP A 108 9.46 2.46 3.19
N ILE A 109 8.85 3.15 4.15
CA ILE A 109 7.39 3.26 4.25
C ILE A 109 6.80 3.93 3.01
N GLU A 110 7.42 5.00 2.52
CA GLU A 110 6.98 5.67 1.30
C GLU A 110 7.16 4.79 0.06
N THR A 111 8.29 4.10 -0.05
CA THR A 111 8.60 3.18 -1.16
C THR A 111 7.62 2.01 -1.20
N TRP A 112 7.28 1.48 -0.02
CA TRP A 112 6.28 0.43 0.14
C TRP A 112 4.88 0.94 -0.23
N ALA A 113 4.41 2.04 0.35
CA ALA A 113 3.09 2.58 0.04
C ALA A 113 2.95 2.90 -1.46
N PHE A 114 4.02 3.41 -2.09
CA PHE A 114 4.09 3.61 -3.53
C PHE A 114 3.90 2.31 -4.32
N SER A 115 4.58 1.22 -3.96
CA SER A 115 4.42 -0.06 -4.68
C SER A 115 3.00 -0.62 -4.54
N GLU A 116 2.32 -0.42 -3.41
CA GLU A 116 0.91 -0.80 -3.24
C GLU A 116 -0.04 0.01 -4.13
N THR A 117 0.31 1.26 -4.47
CA THR A 117 -0.45 2.00 -5.49
C THR A 117 -0.30 1.38 -6.88
N ILE A 118 0.86 0.79 -7.21
CA ILE A 118 1.07 0.06 -8.47
C ILE A 118 0.22 -1.21 -8.48
N HIS A 119 0.13 -1.92 -7.36
CA HIS A 119 -0.79 -3.07 -7.23
C HIS A 119 -2.25 -2.65 -7.48
N SER A 120 -2.70 -1.56 -6.85
CA SER A 120 -4.06 -1.02 -7.04
C SER A 120 -4.35 -0.65 -8.50
N ARG A 121 -3.36 -0.03 -9.19
CA ARG A 121 -3.44 0.25 -10.63
C ARG A 121 -3.53 -1.02 -11.46
N SER A 122 -2.85 -2.10 -11.05
CA SER A 122 -2.90 -3.37 -11.74
C SER A 122 -4.28 -4.03 -11.69
N TYR A 123 -4.99 -3.94 -10.55
CA TYR A 123 -6.37 -4.41 -10.48
C TYR A 123 -7.30 -3.62 -11.42
N THR A 124 -7.09 -2.30 -11.52
CA THR A 124 -7.83 -1.49 -12.50
C THR A 124 -7.55 -1.94 -13.94
N HIS A 125 -6.30 -2.25 -14.27
CA HIS A 125 -5.91 -2.79 -15.57
C HIS A 125 -6.61 -4.12 -15.86
N ILE A 126 -6.61 -5.06 -14.90
CA ILE A 126 -7.29 -6.37 -15.04
C ILE A 126 -8.80 -6.18 -15.20
N ILE A 127 -9.46 -5.47 -14.26
CA ILE A 127 -10.92 -5.28 -14.21
C ILE A 127 -11.43 -4.65 -15.51
N ARG A 128 -10.78 -3.59 -16.00
CA ARG A 128 -11.15 -2.93 -17.25
C ARG A 128 -11.05 -3.84 -18.48
N ASN A 129 -10.16 -4.83 -18.44
CA ASN A 129 -9.98 -5.75 -19.55
C ASN A 129 -10.93 -6.95 -19.51
N ILE A 130 -11.50 -7.33 -18.35
CA ILE A 130 -12.40 -8.49 -18.24
C ILE A 130 -13.90 -8.17 -18.27
N THR A 131 -14.31 -6.92 -17.97
CA THR A 131 -15.73 -6.49 -17.98
C THR A 131 -15.98 -5.31 -18.94
N ASN A 132 -17.23 -5.09 -19.32
CA ASN A 132 -17.66 -3.91 -20.08
C ASN A 132 -17.90 -2.70 -19.18
N ASP A 133 -18.27 -2.94 -17.93
CA ASP A 133 -18.58 -1.90 -16.94
C ASP A 133 -17.82 -2.19 -15.63
N PRO A 134 -16.61 -1.62 -15.48
CA PRO A 134 -15.80 -1.74 -14.28
C PRO A 134 -16.48 -1.20 -13.02
N SER A 135 -17.35 -0.19 -13.15
CA SER A 135 -17.95 0.49 -12.00
C SER A 135 -18.78 -0.45 -11.15
N ILE A 136 -19.49 -1.40 -11.77
CA ILE A 136 -20.25 -2.43 -11.05
C ILE A 136 -19.36 -3.24 -10.09
N ILE A 137 -18.13 -3.54 -10.48
CA ILE A 137 -17.19 -4.29 -9.64
C ILE A 137 -16.65 -3.39 -8.52
N PHE A 138 -16.26 -2.15 -8.83
CA PHE A 138 -15.72 -1.23 -7.84
C PHE A 138 -16.74 -0.80 -6.79
N ASP A 139 -17.98 -0.51 -7.19
CA ASP A 139 -19.06 -0.12 -6.28
C ASP A 139 -19.45 -1.29 -5.36
N ASP A 140 -19.42 -2.53 -5.87
CA ASP A 140 -19.70 -3.72 -5.07
C ASP A 140 -18.63 -3.98 -4.00
N ILE A 141 -17.38 -3.51 -4.15
CA ILE A 141 -16.34 -3.69 -3.11
C ILE A 141 -16.81 -3.08 -1.78
N VAL A 142 -17.44 -1.92 -1.83
CA VAL A 142 -17.94 -1.21 -0.64
C VAL A 142 -19.36 -1.65 -0.26
N GLY A 143 -20.14 -2.17 -1.21
CA GLY A 143 -21.49 -2.70 -0.96
C GLY A 143 -21.52 -4.14 -0.42
N ASN A 144 -20.44 -4.90 -0.60
CA ASN A 144 -20.38 -6.31 -0.24
C ASN A 144 -20.05 -6.51 1.24
N LYS A 145 -21.02 -7.02 1.99
CA LYS A 145 -20.93 -7.21 3.45
C LYS A 145 -19.75 -8.06 3.89
N ASP A 146 -19.46 -9.15 3.17
CA ASP A 146 -18.38 -10.09 3.54
C ASP A 146 -17.00 -9.46 3.34
N ILE A 147 -16.88 -8.57 2.34
CA ILE A 147 -15.65 -7.82 2.06
C ILE A 147 -15.48 -6.69 3.09
N VAL A 148 -16.55 -5.94 3.38
CA VAL A 148 -16.53 -4.82 4.34
C VAL A 148 -16.23 -5.28 5.75
N GLU A 149 -16.80 -6.39 6.23
CA GLU A 149 -16.54 -6.92 7.57
C GLU A 149 -15.03 -7.15 7.80
N ARG A 150 -14.32 -7.63 6.78
CA ARG A 150 -12.86 -7.79 6.84
C ARG A 150 -12.12 -6.46 6.74
N ALA A 151 -12.62 -5.53 5.92
CA ALA A 151 -12.07 -4.19 5.78
C ALA A 151 -12.05 -3.46 7.14
N GLU A 152 -13.17 -3.49 7.85
CA GLU A 152 -13.34 -2.87 9.17
C GLU A 152 -12.33 -3.42 10.18
N TYR A 153 -12.09 -4.72 10.16
CA TYR A 153 -11.11 -5.34 11.05
C TYR A 153 -9.68 -4.85 10.79
N THR A 154 -9.32 -4.61 9.53
CA THR A 154 -7.98 -4.12 9.17
C THR A 154 -7.84 -2.61 9.36
N SER A 155 -8.83 -1.81 8.96
CA SER A 155 -8.76 -0.35 9.01
C SER A 155 -8.75 0.18 10.44
N ARG A 156 -9.50 -0.46 11.36
CA ARG A 156 -9.62 0.00 12.75
C ARG A 156 -8.27 0.21 13.44
N TYR A 157 -7.27 -0.62 13.16
CA TYR A 157 -5.97 -0.50 13.81
C TYR A 157 -5.19 0.72 13.32
N TYR A 158 -5.31 1.06 12.04
CA TYR A 158 -4.77 2.30 11.51
C TYR A 158 -5.52 3.50 12.09
N ASP A 159 -6.85 3.44 12.09
CA ASP A 159 -7.70 4.53 12.58
C ASP A 159 -7.45 4.80 14.08
N ASP A 160 -7.37 3.75 14.90
CA ASP A 160 -7.08 3.86 16.33
C ASP A 160 -5.69 4.49 16.55
N LEU A 161 -4.67 4.07 15.79
CA LEU A 161 -3.32 4.63 15.90
C LEU A 161 -3.27 6.10 15.45
N ILE A 162 -3.96 6.45 14.36
CA ILE A 162 -3.98 7.82 13.82
C ILE A 162 -4.72 8.75 14.79
N ASN A 163 -5.86 8.32 15.33
CA ASN A 163 -6.67 9.15 16.23
C ASN A 163 -6.11 9.25 17.66
N TYR A 164 -5.16 8.37 18.03
CA TYR A 164 -4.47 8.44 19.31
C TYR A 164 -3.36 9.52 19.33
N GLN A 165 -2.89 9.96 18.16
CA GLN A 165 -1.84 10.98 18.00
C GLN A 165 -2.36 12.38 18.27
#